data_AF-A0A852CVN8-F1
#
_entry.id   AF-A0A852CVN8-F1
#
_cell.length_a   1.000
_cell.length_b   1.000
_cell.length_c   1.000
_cell.angle_alpha   90.00
_cell.angle_beta   90.00
_cell.angle_gamma   90.00
#
_symmetry.space_group_name_H-M   'P 1'
#
loop_
_entity.id
_entity.type
_entity.pdbx_description
1 polymer ?
#
loop_
_entity_poly.entity_id
_entity_poly.type
_entity_poly.pdbx_seq_one_letter_code
_entity_poly.pdbx_strand_id
1 'polypeptide(L)' 'LHEVAKALDAKKAQVCFLAESCSEPAYKKLVQGLCKEHGIPLLDVPDSKELGQWAGLCTIDKDGIARKVVGASCVCVV' A
#
# COMPACT_ATOMS: atom_id res chain seq x y z
N LEU A 1 -2.05 -7.69 -2.46
CA LEU A 1 -0.69 -8.17 -2.08
C LEU A 1 0.04 -8.75 -3.30
N HIS A 2 -0.51 -9.78 -3.95
CA HIS A 2 0.16 -10.40 -5.11
C HIS A 2 0.39 -9.41 -6.28
N GLU A 3 -0.53 -8.47 -6.49
CA GLU A 3 -0.37 -7.41 -7.49
C GLU A 3 0.78 -6.45 -7.20
N VAL A 4 1.02 -6.13 -5.93
CA VAL A 4 2.09 -5.19 -5.52
C VAL A 4 3.46 -5.81 -5.80
N ALA A 5 3.66 -7.06 -5.41
CA ALA A 5 4.88 -7.80 -5.73
C ALA A 5 5.09 -7.90 -7.25
N LYS A 6 4.03 -8.19 -8.02
CA LYS A 6 4.08 -8.27 -9.48
C LYS A 6 4.40 -6.92 -10.14
N ALA A 7 3.87 -5.82 -9.62
CA ALA A 7 4.13 -4.47 -10.12
C ALA A 7 5.55 -3.99 -9.82
N LEU A 8 6.07 -4.34 -8.64
CA LEU A 8 7.45 -4.12 -8.23
C LEU A 8 8.43 -4.88 -9.13
N ASP A 9 8.18 -6.18 -9.34
CA ASP A 9 9.01 -7.05 -10.19
C ASP A 9 8.99 -6.60 -11.66
N ALA A 10 7.83 -6.17 -12.17
CA ALA A 10 7.70 -5.62 -13.51
C ALA A 10 8.35 -4.22 -13.69
N LYS A 11 8.94 -3.62 -12.65
CA LYS A 11 9.49 -2.25 -12.62
C LYS A 11 8.50 -1.18 -13.10
N LYS A 12 7.20 -1.45 -12.99
CA LYS A 12 6.15 -0.49 -13.35
C LYS A 12 5.77 0.39 -12.17
N ALA A 13 6.05 -0.05 -10.95
CA ALA A 13 5.73 0.72 -9.76
C ALA A 13 6.62 1.98 -9.66
N GLN A 14 5.98 3.15 -9.59
CA GLN A 14 6.63 4.44 -9.37
C GLN A 14 6.82 4.74 -7.88
N VAL A 15 5.87 4.34 -7.03
CA VAL A 15 5.88 4.58 -5.58
C VAL A 15 5.23 3.40 -4.87
N CYS A 16 5.73 3.03 -3.69
CA CYS A 16 5.13 2.01 -2.84
C CYS A 16 4.83 2.55 -1.44
N PHE A 17 3.60 2.32 -0.99
CA PHE A 17 3.12 2.66 0.34
C PHE A 17 2.97 1.39 1.17
N LEU A 18 3.61 1.35 2.32
CA LEU A 18 3.60 0.22 3.23
C LEU A 18 2.89 0.63 4.52
N ALA A 19 1.86 -0.11 4.92
CA ALA A 19 1.23 0.10 6.21
C ALA A 19 2.06 -0.53 7.33
N GLU A 20 2.31 0.22 8.41
CA GLU A 20 3.07 -0.27 9.55
C GLU A 20 2.28 -1.34 10.34
N SER A 21 0.96 -1.35 10.24
CA SER A 21 0.09 -2.37 10.85
C SER A 21 0.13 -3.74 10.15
N CYS A 22 1.05 -3.97 9.20
CA CYS A 22 1.16 -5.26 8.50
C CYS A 22 1.59 -6.36 9.47
N SER A 23 0.73 -7.38 9.62
CA SER A 23 0.84 -8.43 10.64
C SER A 23 2.04 -9.37 10.47
N GLU A 24 2.70 -9.36 9.31
CA GLU A 24 3.86 -10.20 9.01
C GLU A 24 5.13 -9.36 8.76
N PRO A 25 6.16 -9.46 9.64
CA PRO A 25 7.41 -8.72 9.47
C PRO A 25 8.25 -9.21 8.29
N ALA A 26 8.08 -10.48 7.88
CA ALA A 26 8.73 -11.02 6.68
C ALA A 26 8.32 -10.24 5.43
N TYR A 27 7.04 -9.85 5.35
CA TYR A 27 6.50 -9.12 4.21
C TYR A 27 7.05 -7.69 4.12
N LYS A 28 7.19 -6.99 5.26
CA LYS A 28 7.84 -5.67 5.29
C LYS A 28 9.26 -5.72 4.73
N LYS A 29 10.02 -6.76 5.10
CA LYS A 29 11.39 -6.97 4.61
C LYS A 29 11.45 -7.23 3.10
N LEU A 30 10.52 -8.03 2.58
CA LEU A 30 10.43 -8.30 1.13
C LEU A 30 10.14 -7.01 0.34
N VAL A 31 9.15 -6.22 0.75
CA VAL A 31 8.79 -4.97 0.06
C VAL A 31 9.92 -3.95 0.16
N GLN A 32 10.52 -3.78 1.34
CA GLN A 32 11.69 -2.91 1.52
C GLN A 32 12.89 -3.36 0.68
N GLY A 33 13.13 -4.66 0.56
CA GLY A 33 14.19 -5.22 -0.29
C GLY A 33 13.96 -4.91 -1.77
N LEU A 34 12.77 -5.24 -2.28
CA LEU A 34 12.40 -5.00 -3.66
C LEU A 34 12.41 -3.50 -4.03
N CYS A 35 11.93 -2.64 -3.12
CA CYS A 35 11.96 -1.19 -3.35
C CYS A 35 13.40 -0.65 -3.40
N LYS A 36 14.30 -1.14 -2.54
CA LYS A 36 15.73 -0.77 -2.56
C LYS A 36 16.43 -1.25 -3.83
N GLU A 37 16.12 -2.45 -4.29
CA GLU A 37 16.78 -3.05 -5.46
C GLU A 37 16.36 -2.36 -6.77
N HIS A 38 15.09 -1.93 -6.85
CA HIS A 38 14.57 -1.24 -8.03
C HIS A 38 14.63 0.30 -7.94
N GLY A 39 15.07 0.86 -6.81
CA GLY A 39 15.18 2.30 -6.60
C GLY A 39 13.83 3.02 -6.49
N ILE A 40 12.79 2.31 -6.04
CA ILE A 40 11.43 2.83 -5.91
C ILE A 40 11.30 3.48 -4.52
N PRO A 41 10.80 4.73 -4.43
CA PRO A 41 10.55 5.38 -3.15
C PRO A 41 9.48 4.63 -2.35
N LEU A 42 9.84 4.29 -1.11
CA LEU A 42 8.98 3.63 -0.13
C LEU A 42 8.50 4.67 0.88
N LEU A 43 7.19 4.70 1.13
CA LEU A 43 6.58 5.52 2.18
C LEU A 43 5.90 4.62 3.21
N ASP A 44 6.28 4.78 4.48
CA ASP A 44 5.66 4.08 5.60
C ASP A 44 4.48 4.91 6.13
N VAL A 45 3.32 4.27 6.29
CA VAL A 45 2.09 4.89 6.82
C VAL A 45 1.63 4.08 8.04
N PRO A 46 1.35 4.72 9.20
CA PRO A 46 0.97 4.00 10.41
C PRO A 46 -0.40 3.32 10.30
N ASP A 47 -1.37 4.00 9.69
CA ASP A 47 -2.76 3.56 9.61
C ASP A 47 -3.11 2.91 8.26
N SER A 48 -3.40 1.60 8.29
CA SER A 48 -3.86 0.85 7.11
C SER A 48 -5.24 1.30 6.61
N LYS A 49 -6.08 1.86 7.49
CA LYS A 49 -7.40 2.39 7.10
C LYS A 49 -7.26 3.71 6.33
N GLU A 50 -6.42 4.63 6.78
CA GLU A 50 -6.16 5.87 6.05
C GLU A 50 -5.55 5.57 4.68
N LEU A 51 -4.60 4.64 4.62
CA LEU A 51 -4.01 4.18 3.36
C LEU A 51 -5.05 3.55 2.44
N GLY A 52 -6.00 2.77 2.99
CA GLY A 52 -7.14 2.25 2.24
C GLY A 52 -8.07 3.35 1.71
N GLN A 53 -8.30 4.41 2.48
CA GLN A 53 -9.06 5.57 2.04
C GLN A 53 -8.33 6.33 0.92
N TRP A 54 -7.01 6.51 1.01
CA TRP A 54 -6.20 7.12 -0.04
C TRP A 54 -6.22 6.32 -1.34
N ALA A 55 -6.27 4.99 -1.23
CA ALA A 55 -6.41 4.09 -2.36
C ALA A 55 -7.84 4.02 -2.93
N GLY A 56 -8.80 4.75 -2.34
CA GLY A 56 -10.19 4.75 -2.78
C GLY A 56 -10.98 3.50 -2.38
N LEU A 57 -10.47 2.68 -1.46
CA LEU A 57 -11.16 1.50 -0.91
C LEU A 57 -12.17 1.89 0.17
N CYS A 58 -12.98 2.91 -0.10
CA CYS A 58 -14.02 3.40 0.80
C CYS A 58 -15.31 3.64 0.03
N THR A 59 -16.45 3.47 0.72
CA THR A 59 -17.74 3.89 0.20
C THR A 59 -18.01 5.30 0.71
N ILE A 60 -18.29 6.23 -0.19
CA ILE A 60 -18.59 7.61 0.18
C ILE A 60 -20.12 7.74 0.31
N ASP A 61 -20.61 8.08 1.51
CA ASP A 61 -22.02 8.43 1.71
C ASP A 61 -22.33 9.81 1.10
N LYS A 62 -23.61 10.14 0.91
CA LYS A 62 -24.06 11.40 0.29
C LYS A 62 -23.56 12.67 1.00
N ASP A 63 -23.17 12.55 2.28
CA ASP A 63 -22.60 13.63 3.10
C ASP A 63 -21.05 13.73 3.01
N GLY A 64 -20.40 12.96 2.13
CA GLY A 64 -18.95 13.01 1.93
C GLY A 64 -18.12 12.29 3.00
N ILE A 65 -18.77 11.54 3.90
CA ILE A 65 -18.10 10.76 4.93
C ILE A 65 -17.77 9.36 4.39
N ALA A 66 -16.49 8.97 4.49
CA ALA A 66 -16.03 7.64 4.11
C ALA A 66 -16.52 6.59 5.11
N ARG A 67 -17.43 5.71 4.68
CA ARG A 67 -17.86 4.53 5.44
C ARG A 67 -17.35 3.25 4.78
N LYS A 68 -17.24 2.18 5.57
CA LYS A 68 -16.71 0.87 5.15
C LYS A 68 -15.32 0.96 4.49
N VAL A 69 -14.40 1.68 5.12
CA VAL A 69 -13.01 1.74 4.64
C VAL A 69 -12.36 0.37 4.81
N VAL A 70 -11.92 -0.23 3.72
CA VAL A 70 -11.13 -1.47 3.74
C VAL A 70 -9.68 -1.08 3.95
N GLY A 71 -9.07 -1.60 5.01
CA GLY A 71 -7.66 -1.37 5.28
C GLY A 71 -6.79 -1.99 4.20
N ALA A 72 -5.80 -1.23 3.72
CA ALA A 72 -4.81 -1.72 2.79
C ALA A 72 -3.46 -1.86 3.50
N SER A 73 -2.84 -3.03 3.36
CA SER A 73 -1.51 -3.30 3.94
C SER A 73 -0.38 -2.79 3.04
N CYS A 74 -0.63 -2.75 1.73
CA CYS A 74 0.31 -2.31 0.71
C CYS A 74 -0.43 -1.78 -0.50
N VAL A 75 0.02 -0.63 -1.00
CA VAL A 75 -0.46 -0.02 -2.23
C VAL A 75 0.76 0.40 -3.05
N CYS A 76 0.80 -0.03 -4.30
CA CYS A 76 1.77 0.49 -5.26
C CYS A 76 1.04 1.37 -6.27
N VAL A 77 1.68 2.47 -6.64
CA VAL A 77 1.27 3.28 -7.78
C VAL A 77 2.10 2.80 -8.97
N VAL A 78 1.43 2.29 -9.99
CA VAL A 78 1.99 1.91 -11.30
C VAL A 78 1.82 3.01 -12.32
#